data_AF-A0A9D8LX14-F1
#
_entry.id   AF-A0A9D8LX14-F1
#
_cell.length_a   1.000
_cell.length_b   1.000
_cell.length_c   1.000
_cell.angle_alpha   90.00
_cell.angle_beta   90.00
_cell.angle_gamma   90.00
#
_symmetry.space_group_name_H-M   'P 1'
#
loop_
_entity.id
_entity.type
_entity.pdbx_description
1 polymer ?
#
loop_
_entity_poly.entity_id
_entity_poly.type
_entity_poly.pdbx_seq_one_letter_code
_entity_poly.pdbx_strand_id
1 'polypeptide(L)'
;MRIVVFGPEHRVGAQTDDRVVDLNAADPSLPATLEAFIQAGPAALDRARQAVEGAGGSAVQPLGSAQLHAPAVHRPRIACA
;
A
#
# COMPACT_ATOMS: atom_id res chain seq x y z
N MET A 1 -9.88 5.04 2.54
CA MET A 1 -8.57 4.40 2.33
C MET A 1 -8.26 4.37 0.84
N ARG A 2 -7.03 4.71 0.45
CA ARG A 2 -6.52 4.55 -0.93
C ARG A 2 -5.27 3.68 -0.89
N ILE A 3 -5.13 2.75 -1.84
CA ILE A 3 -3.89 1.98 -2.00
C ILE A 3 -2.87 2.86 -2.70
N VAL A 4 -1.66 2.91 -2.15
CA VAL A 4 -0.55 3.71 -2.67
C VAL A 4 0.71 2.85 -2.79
N VAL A 5 1.62 3.29 -3.65
CA VAL A 5 2.99 2.78 -3.69
C VAL A 5 3.89 3.88 -3.15
N PHE A 6 4.78 3.56 -2.22
CA PHE A 6 5.59 4.57 -1.54
C PHE A 6 7.02 4.11 -1.23
N GLY A 7 7.88 5.09 -0.95
CA GLY A 7 9.24 4.89 -0.49
C GLY A 7 10.21 4.37 -1.56
N PRO A 8 11.50 4.21 -1.21
CA PRO A 8 12.54 3.78 -2.16
C PRO A 8 12.36 2.34 -2.63
N GLU A 9 11.71 1.50 -1.83
CA GLU A 9 11.47 0.08 -2.11
C GLU A 9 10.16 -0.16 -2.89
N HIS A 10 9.43 0.91 -3.24
CA HIS A 10 8.15 0.82 -3.95
C HIS A 10 7.15 -0.12 -3.26
N ARG A 11 7.02 0.03 -1.94
CA ARG A 11 6.17 -0.79 -1.09
C ARG A 11 4.71 -0.40 -1.22
N VAL A 12 3.81 -1.35 -1.01
CA VAL A 12 2.37 -1.10 -0.93
C VAL A 12 2.04 -0.52 0.44
N GLY A 13 1.34 0.60 0.41
CA GLY A 13 0.75 1.21 1.59
C GLY A 13 -0.72 1.53 1.41
N ALA A 14 -1.32 1.93 2.52
CA ALA A 14 -2.66 2.50 2.56
C ALA A 14 -2.58 3.94 3.04
N GLN A 15 -3.05 4.87 2.21
CA GLN A 15 -3.27 6.24 2.62
C GLN A 15 -4.61 6.36 3.37
N THR A 16 -4.55 6.95 4.55
CA THR A 16 -5.69 7.41 5.35
C THR A 16 -5.39 8.81 5.84
N ASP A 17 -6.28 9.76 5.57
CA ASP A 17 -6.10 11.18 5.92
C ASP A 17 -4.69 11.68 5.53
N ASP A 18 -3.92 12.16 6.50
CA ASP A 18 -2.56 12.69 6.36
C ASP A 18 -1.46 11.69 6.73
N ARG A 19 -1.73 10.38 6.62
CA ARG A 19 -0.74 9.33 6.87
C ARG A 19 -0.76 8.22 5.81
N VAL A 20 0.39 7.58 5.66
CA VAL A 20 0.59 6.35 4.91
C VAL A 20 0.93 5.24 5.90
N VAL A 21 0.18 4.14 5.80
CA VAL A 21 0.42 2.90 6.55
C VAL A 21 1.13 1.91 5.62
N ASP A 22 2.30 1.43 6.00
CA ASP A 22 2.95 0.29 5.36
C ASP A 22 2.17 -0.98 5.68
N LEU A 23 1.53 -1.56 4.67
CA LEU A 23 0.63 -2.70 4.89
C LEU A 23 1.37 -3.95 5.35
N ASN A 24 2.57 -4.20 4.82
CA ASN A 24 3.35 -5.37 5.19
C ASN A 24 3.99 -5.20 6.58
N ALA A 25 4.34 -3.97 6.98
CA ALA A 25 4.81 -3.72 8.34
C ALA A 25 3.68 -3.80 9.38
N ALA A 26 2.46 -3.38 9.02
CA ALA A 26 1.28 -3.49 9.89
C ALA A 26 0.76 -4.94 9.99
N ASP A 27 0.85 -5.71 8.91
CA ASP A 27 0.50 -7.13 8.86
C ASP A 27 1.48 -7.88 7.92
N PRO A 28 2.43 -8.66 8.45
CA PRO A 28 3.41 -9.40 7.65
C PRO A 28 2.82 -10.42 6.68
N SER A 29 1.54 -10.79 6.82
CA SER A 29 0.85 -11.66 5.87
C SER A 29 0.44 -10.95 4.58
N LEU A 30 0.41 -9.61 4.57
CA LEU A 30 0.12 -8.81 3.39
C LEU A 30 1.36 -8.70 2.49
N PRO A 31 1.20 -8.82 1.16
CA PRO A 31 2.31 -8.64 0.23
C PRO A 31 2.88 -7.22 0.26
N ALA A 32 4.21 -7.11 0.21
CA ALA A 32 4.90 -5.82 0.18
C ALA A 32 4.86 -5.12 -1.19
N THR A 33 4.60 -5.84 -2.29
CA THR A 33 4.64 -5.32 -3.66
C THR A 33 3.24 -5.21 -4.27
N LEU A 34 3.02 -4.21 -5.13
CA LEU A 34 1.71 -3.91 -5.70
C LEU A 34 1.18 -5.07 -6.55
N GLU A 35 2.04 -5.70 -7.33
CA GLU A 35 1.67 -6.84 -8.17
C GLU A 35 1.17 -8.02 -7.34
N ALA A 36 1.91 -8.42 -6.31
CA ALA A 36 1.50 -9.50 -5.42
C ALA A 36 0.23 -9.16 -4.64
N PHE A 37 0.06 -7.89 -4.24
CA PHE A 37 -1.16 -7.42 -3.58
C PHE A 37 -2.39 -7.54 -4.50
N ILE A 38 -2.28 -7.12 -5.77
CA ILE A 38 -3.36 -7.27 -6.76
C ILE A 38 -3.68 -8.76 -7.00
N GLN A 39 -2.66 -9.60 -7.15
CA GLN A 39 -2.82 -11.04 -7.38
C GLN A 39 -3.49 -11.75 -6.20
N ALA A 40 -3.23 -11.31 -4.96
CA ALA A 40 -3.87 -11.85 -3.76
C ALA A 40 -5.37 -11.49 -3.66
N GLY A 41 -5.83 -10.51 -4.44
CA GLY A 41 -7.24 -10.24 -4.67
C GLY A 41 -8.01 -9.69 -3.45
N PRO A 42 -9.34 -9.91 -3.40
CA PRO A 42 -10.20 -9.28 -2.40
C PRO A 42 -9.81 -9.56 -0.94
N ALA A 43 -9.33 -10.76 -0.64
CA ALA A 43 -8.92 -11.13 0.71
C ALA A 43 -7.73 -10.31 1.23
N ALA A 44 -6.82 -9.87 0.35
CA ALA A 44 -5.74 -8.95 0.73
C ALA A 44 -6.27 -7.54 1.00
N LEU A 45 -7.28 -7.08 0.25
CA LEU A 45 -7.92 -5.80 0.49
C LEU A 45 -8.67 -5.76 1.83
N ASP A 46 -9.35 -6.84 2.20
CA ASP A 46 -10.03 -6.95 3.50
C ASP A 46 -9.03 -6.96 4.66
N ARG A 47 -7.94 -7.72 4.55
CA ARG A 47 -6.84 -7.67 5.52
C ARG A 47 -6.19 -6.29 5.59
N ALA A 48 -6.00 -5.62 4.46
CA ALA A 48 -5.45 -4.26 4.45
C ALA A 48 -6.32 -3.27 5.24
N ARG A 49 -7.65 -3.39 5.14
CA ARG A 49 -8.57 -2.56 5.94
C ARG A 49 -8.37 -2.82 7.44
N GLN A 50 -8.31 -4.08 7.84
CA GLN A 50 -8.09 -4.47 9.24
C GLN A 50 -6.72 -4.00 9.76
N ALA A 51 -5.66 -4.16 8.95
CA ALA A 51 -4.31 -3.74 9.30
C ALA A 51 -4.24 -2.23 9.53
N VAL A 52 -4.95 -1.44 8.73
CA VAL A 52 -5.01 0.03 8.88
C VAL A 52 -5.70 0.45 10.18
N GLU A 53 -6.73 -0.25 10.62
CA GLU A 53 -7.43 0.05 11.88
C GLU A 53 -6.53 -0.17 13.11
N GLY A 54 -5.66 -1.18 13.06
CA GLY A 54 -4.70 -1.50 14.13
C GLY A 54 -3.32 -0.84 13.99
N ALA A 55 -3.06 -0.10 12.91
CA ALA A 55 -1.72 0.38 12.59
C ALA A 55 -1.23 1.50 13.52
N GLY A 56 -0.02 1.34 14.04
CA GLY A 56 0.70 2.33 14.83
C GLY A 56 2.22 2.14 14.74
N GLY A 57 2.96 2.98 15.45
CA GLY A 57 4.43 2.86 15.54
C GLY A 57 5.13 2.98 14.18
N SER A 58 6.08 2.08 13.93
CA SER A 58 6.95 2.12 12.74
C SER A 58 6.23 1.81 11.42
N ALA A 59 5.01 1.27 11.46
CA ALA A 59 4.21 1.02 10.26
C ALA A 59 3.54 2.29 9.71
N VAL A 60 3.57 3.41 10.45
CA VAL A 60 2.87 4.65 10.09
C VAL A 60 3.86 5.76 9.85
N GLN A 61 3.70 6.48 8.73
CA GLN A 61 4.42 7.71 8.45
C GLN A 61 3.48 8.83 8.01
N PRO A 62 3.81 10.11 8.28
CA PRO A 62 3.09 11.25 7.73
C PRO A 62 3.08 11.21 6.20
N LEU A 63 1.95 11.63 5.60
CA LEU A 63 1.81 11.72 4.15
C LEU A 63 2.83 12.68 3.53
N GLY A 64 3.11 13.79 4.21
CA GLY A 64 4.09 14.79 3.75
C GLY A 64 5.54 14.30 3.73
N SER A 65 5.87 13.22 4.44
CA SER A 65 7.20 12.59 4.40
C SER A 65 7.27 11.38 3.45
N ALA A 66 6.12 10.89 2.98
CA ALA A 66 6.07 9.74 2.09
C ALA A 66 6.31 10.17 0.64
N GLN A 67 7.34 9.59 0.00
CA GLN A 67 7.50 9.68 -1.45
C GLN A 67 6.49 8.73 -2.10
N LEU A 68 5.45 9.27 -2.74
CA LEU A 68 4.45 8.47 -3.46
C LEU A 68 4.90 8.23 -4.91
N HIS A 69 4.61 7.03 -5.40
CA HIS A 69 4.83 6.63 -6.78
C HIS A 69 3.51 6.31 -7.47
N ALA A 70 3.51 6.34 -8.80
CA ALA A 70 2.37 5.87 -9.57
C ALA A 70 2.10 4.38 -9.23
N PRO A 71 0.84 3.99 -8.96
CA PRO A 71 0.49 2.62 -8.62
C PRO A 71 0.44 1.74 -9.87
N ALA A 72 1.62 1.46 -10.42
CA ALA A 72 1.80 0.67 -11.63
C ALA A 72 2.55 -0.63 -11.34
N VAL A 73 2.09 -1.73 -11.95
CA VAL A 73 2.83 -3.00 -12.00
C VAL A 73 3.99 -2.91 -13.00
N HIS A 74 4.88 -3.90 -13.00
CA HIS A 74 5.99 -3.92 -13.95
C HIS A 74 5.49 -3.99 -15.40
N ARG A 75 5.95 -3.06 -16.25
CA ARG A 75 5.58 -2.95 -17.67
C ARG A 75 4.06 -2.99 -17.90
N PRO A 76 3.30 -1.99 -17.41
CA PRO A 76 1.86 -1.97 -17.57
C PRO A 76 1.50 -1.73 -19.04
N ARG A 77 0.43 -2.35 -19.51
CA ARG A 77 -0.25 -1.93 -20.75
C ARG A 77 -1.25 -0.85 -20.38
N ILE A 78 -1.16 0.31 -21.04
CA ILE A 78 -2.01 1.46 -20.77
C ILE A 78 -3.03 1.58 -21.91
N ALA A 79 -4.31 1.56 -21.56
CA ALA A 79 -5.41 1.88 -22.46
C ALA A 79 -5.94 3.27 -22.12
N CYS A 80 -6.06 4.14 -23.12
CA CYS A 80 -6.60 5.49 -22.99
C CYS A 80 -7.96 5.55 -23.69
N ALA A 81 -8.94 6.22 -23.07
CA ALA A 81 -10.30 6.41 -23.58
C ALA A 81 -10.48 7.84 -24.13
#